data_AF-A0A1F5TT36-F1
#
_entry.id   AF-A0A1F5TT36-F1
#
_cell.length_a   1.000
_cell.length_b   1.000
_cell.length_c   1.000
_cell.angle_alpha   90.00
_cell.angle_beta   90.00
_cell.angle_gamma   90.00
#
_symmetry.space_group_name_H-M   'P 1'
#
loop_
_entity.id
_entity.type
_entity.pdbx_description
1 polymer ?
#
loop_
_entity_poly.entity_id
_entity_poly.type
_entity_poly.pdbx_seq_one_letter_code
_entity_poly.pdbx_strand_id
1 'polypeptide(L)'
;MVLSKKKIYIICSVRGLKDEEKSEIDAYVAGLENQGHDVRLPYRDTNQNDEFGMRIVEEHEDDIIWADEIHVWWNSASTGSHWDMGGARMAQKFMPEKNIVLANAHKLEVAPGKTYGNVLLAVHYGLTLKNTHKDLERANKKK
;
A
#
# COMPACT_ATOMS: atom_id res chain seq x y z
N MET A 1 -11.58 -18.18 -14.94
CA MET A 1 -10.82 -18.54 -13.72
C MET A 1 -11.30 -17.59 -12.65
N VAL A 2 -12.05 -18.05 -11.65
CA VAL A 2 -12.46 -17.16 -10.55
C VAL A 2 -11.23 -17.00 -9.67
N LEU A 3 -10.65 -15.80 -9.62
CA LEU A 3 -9.62 -15.48 -8.64
C LEU A 3 -10.24 -15.75 -7.26
N SER A 4 -9.53 -16.45 -6.37
CA SER A 4 -10.00 -16.62 -4.99
C SER A 4 -10.27 -15.23 -4.41
N LYS A 5 -11.44 -15.04 -3.80
CA LYS A 5 -11.73 -13.84 -3.00
C LYS A 5 -10.59 -13.62 -2.00
N LYS A 6 -10.17 -12.36 -1.86
CA LYS A 6 -9.09 -11.91 -0.98
C LYS A 6 -9.58 -10.80 -0.08
N LYS A 7 -9.04 -10.73 1.13
CA LYS A 7 -9.11 -9.56 2.01
C LYS A 7 -7.94 -8.63 1.68
N ILE A 8 -8.24 -7.41 1.28
CA ILE A 8 -7.24 -6.43 0.85
C ILE A 8 -7.34 -5.22 1.76
N TYR A 9 -6.22 -4.82 2.37
CA TYR A 9 -6.14 -3.57 3.10
C TYR A 9 -5.42 -2.51 2.26
N ILE A 10 -6.00 -1.31 2.17
CA ILE A 10 -5.45 -0.18 1.44
C ILE A 10 -4.69 0.73 2.40
N ILE A 11 -3.38 0.89 2.19
CA ILE A 11 -2.61 1.96 2.84
C ILE A 11 -2.67 3.19 1.95
N CYS A 12 -3.23 4.29 2.43
CA CYS A 12 -3.30 5.56 1.70
C CYS A 12 -3.28 6.78 2.64
N SER A 13 -3.16 7.97 2.06
CA SER A 13 -3.40 9.23 2.79
C SER A 13 -4.85 9.31 3.24
N VAL A 14 -5.07 9.77 4.48
CA VAL A 14 -6.41 10.20 4.95
C VAL A 14 -6.43 11.72 5.10
N ARG A 15 -5.50 12.25 5.89
CA ARG A 15 -5.35 13.70 6.09
C ARG A 15 -4.68 14.34 4.88
N GLY A 16 -5.26 15.43 4.38
CA GLY A 16 -4.74 16.16 3.22
C GLY A 16 -4.92 15.44 1.88
N LEU A 17 -5.77 14.41 1.84
CA LEU A 17 -6.14 13.72 0.61
C LEU A 17 -6.91 14.67 -0.31
N LYS A 18 -6.44 14.82 -1.55
CA LYS A 18 -7.09 15.66 -2.56
C LYS A 18 -8.23 14.92 -3.24
N ASP A 19 -9.22 15.64 -3.75
CA ASP A 19 -10.40 15.05 -4.40
C ASP A 19 -10.03 14.19 -5.63
N GLU A 20 -9.02 14.62 -6.40
CA GLU A 20 -8.56 13.84 -7.56
C GLU A 20 -7.90 12.53 -7.11
N GLU A 21 -7.01 12.59 -6.11
CA GLU A 21 -6.33 11.41 -5.56
C GLU A 21 -7.35 10.46 -4.93
N LYS A 22 -8.34 10.99 -4.20
CA LYS A 22 -9.43 10.21 -3.63
C LYS A 22 -10.23 9.48 -4.70
N SER A 23 -10.60 10.19 -5.78
CA SER A 23 -11.39 9.61 -6.88
C SER A 23 -10.67 8.45 -7.56
N GLU A 24 -9.34 8.56 -7.70
CA GLU A 24 -8.53 7.49 -8.26
C GLU A 24 -8.41 6.28 -7.33
N ILE A 25 -8.25 6.50 -6.03
CA ILE A 25 -8.25 5.43 -5.03
C ILE A 25 -9.62 4.73 -5.01
N ASP A 26 -10.71 5.49 -5.00
CA ASP A 26 -12.07 4.95 -5.02
C ASP A 26 -12.31 4.10 -6.28
N ALA A 27 -11.86 4.56 -7.45
CA ALA A 27 -11.94 3.79 -8.70
C ALA A 27 -11.10 2.50 -8.65
N TYR A 28 -9.91 2.56 -8.05
CA TYR A 28 -9.05 1.40 -7.85
C TYR A 28 -9.71 0.36 -6.93
N VAL A 29 -10.26 0.80 -5.79
CA VAL A 29 -10.97 -0.04 -4.83
C VAL A 29 -12.20 -0.67 -5.46
N ALA A 30 -13.01 0.11 -6.18
CA ALA A 30 -14.18 -0.42 -6.90
C ALA A 30 -13.77 -1.49 -7.93
N GLY A 31 -12.63 -1.33 -8.60
CA GLY A 31 -12.07 -2.34 -9.49
C GLY A 31 -11.75 -3.66 -8.79
N LEU A 32 -11.21 -3.62 -7.57
CA LEU A 32 -10.93 -4.81 -6.76
C LEU A 32 -12.22 -5.46 -6.23
N GLU A 33 -13.17 -4.66 -5.76
CA GLU A 33 -14.47 -5.14 -5.27
C GLU A 33 -15.29 -5.79 -6.40
N ASN A 34 -15.25 -5.22 -7.61
CA ASN A 34 -15.88 -5.81 -8.80
C ASN A 34 -15.25 -7.16 -9.22
N GLN A 35 -14.00 -7.41 -8.84
CA GLN A 35 -13.35 -8.72 -9.01
C GLN A 35 -13.75 -9.73 -7.91
N GLY A 36 -14.55 -9.31 -6.93
CA GLY A 36 -15.05 -10.13 -5.84
C GLY A 36 -14.19 -10.09 -4.57
N HIS A 37 -13.19 -9.21 -4.49
CA HIS A 37 -12.37 -9.03 -3.29
C HIS A 37 -13.12 -8.24 -2.20
N ASP A 38 -12.73 -8.46 -0.95
CA ASP A 38 -13.17 -7.70 0.22
C ASP A 38 -12.09 -6.66 0.53
N VAL A 39 -12.41 -5.38 0.40
CA VAL A 39 -11.43 -4.30 0.48
C VAL A 39 -11.73 -3.41 1.68
N ARG A 40 -10.71 -3.13 2.50
CA ARG A 40 -10.74 -2.19 3.62
C ARG A 40 -10.00 -0.91 3.23
N LEU A 41 -10.66 0.23 3.37
CA LEU A 41 -10.18 1.55 2.96
C LEU A 41 -10.27 2.54 4.14
N PRO A 42 -9.14 3.06 4.68
CA PRO A 42 -9.12 3.77 5.96
C PRO A 42 -10.09 4.95 6.10
N TYR A 43 -10.17 5.83 5.09
CA TYR A 43 -11.08 6.99 5.17
C TYR A 43 -12.56 6.63 5.03
N ARG A 44 -12.88 5.40 4.63
CA ARG A 44 -14.24 4.87 4.49
C ARG A 44 -14.65 4.01 5.68
N ASP A 45 -13.73 3.14 6.12
CA ASP A 45 -14.05 1.99 6.98
C ASP A 45 -13.49 2.11 8.40
N THR A 46 -12.54 3.02 8.63
CA THR A 46 -11.94 3.26 9.95
C THR A 46 -12.52 4.55 10.53
N ASN A 47 -13.00 4.52 11.76
CA ASN A 47 -13.46 5.74 12.42
C ASN A 47 -12.23 6.65 12.69
N GLN A 48 -12.12 7.73 11.94
CA GLN A 48 -10.97 8.66 12.01
C GLN A 48 -11.05 9.64 13.19
N ASN A 49 -12.12 9.61 14.00
CA ASN A 49 -12.25 10.46 15.17
C ASN A 49 -11.59 9.80 16.39
N ASP A 50 -10.33 10.13 16.61
CA ASP A 50 -9.54 9.69 17.77
C ASP A 50 -8.65 10.86 18.22
N GLU A 51 -8.75 11.25 19.49
CA GLU A 51 -7.99 12.36 20.07
C GLU A 51 -6.48 12.11 20.04
N PHE A 52 -6.06 10.85 20.21
CA PHE A 52 -4.65 10.48 20.32
C PHE A 52 -4.15 9.67 19.12
N GLY A 53 -5.05 8.98 18.43
CA GLY A 53 -4.75 8.14 17.26
C GLY A 53 -4.36 6.70 17.59
N MET A 54 -4.32 6.30 18.86
CA MET A 54 -3.96 4.93 19.27
C MET A 54 -4.96 3.90 18.76
N ARG A 55 -6.26 4.18 18.84
CA ARG A 55 -7.30 3.26 18.34
C ARG A 55 -7.18 3.11 16.83
N ILE A 56 -6.92 4.22 16.12
CA ILE A 56 -6.73 4.19 14.66
C ILE A 56 -5.53 3.31 14.29
N VAL A 57 -4.42 3.47 15.01
CA VAL A 57 -3.21 2.66 14.78
C VAL A 57 -3.49 1.18 15.05
N GLU A 58 -4.14 0.83 16.16
CA GLU A 58 -4.49 -0.56 16.49
C GLU A 58 -5.42 -1.18 15.43
N GLU A 59 -6.43 -0.43 14.95
CA GLU A 59 -7.32 -0.89 13.87
C GLU A 59 -6.55 -1.12 12.55
N HIS A 60 -5.61 -0.23 12.19
CA HIS A 60 -4.77 -0.41 11.01
C HIS A 60 -3.82 -1.60 11.15
N GLU A 61 -3.25 -1.82 12.33
CA GLU A 61 -2.41 -2.98 12.62
C GLU A 61 -3.21 -4.29 12.46
N ASP A 62 -4.42 -4.34 13.00
CA ASP A 62 -5.33 -5.46 12.80
C ASP A 62 -5.63 -5.68 11.30
N ASP A 63 -5.99 -4.64 10.56
CA ASP A 63 -6.26 -4.74 9.13
C ASP A 63 -5.04 -5.25 8.34
N ILE A 64 -3.83 -4.81 8.70
CA ILE A 64 -2.56 -5.30 8.13
C ILE A 64 -2.35 -6.79 8.42
N ILE A 65 -2.54 -7.21 9.67
CA ILE A 65 -2.33 -8.60 10.09
C ILE A 65 -3.35 -9.53 9.43
N TRP A 66 -4.62 -9.13 9.35
CA TRP A 66 -5.71 -9.97 8.87
C TRP A 66 -5.97 -9.92 7.36
N ALA A 67 -5.36 -8.98 6.63
CA ALA A 67 -5.43 -8.94 5.17
C ALA A 67 -4.61 -10.06 4.50
N ASP A 68 -5.10 -10.58 3.39
CA ASP A 68 -4.32 -11.47 2.51
C ASP A 68 -3.28 -10.68 1.71
N GLU A 69 -3.66 -9.48 1.27
CA GLU A 69 -2.81 -8.57 0.51
C GLU A 69 -2.89 -7.13 1.05
N ILE A 70 -1.77 -6.42 0.98
CA ILE A 70 -1.66 -5.02 1.36
C ILE A 70 -1.37 -4.22 0.11
N HIS A 71 -2.29 -3.33 -0.24
CA HIS A 71 -2.17 -2.49 -1.42
C HIS A 71 -1.86 -1.06 -0.99
N VAL A 72 -0.72 -0.54 -1.43
CA VAL A 72 -0.21 0.77 -1.02
C VAL A 72 -0.49 1.78 -2.12
N TRP A 73 -1.32 2.77 -1.84
CA TRP A 73 -1.41 3.99 -2.62
C TRP A 73 -0.42 5.01 -2.04
N TRP A 74 0.77 5.08 -2.63
CA TRP A 74 1.88 5.81 -2.02
C TRP A 74 1.79 7.32 -2.26
N ASN A 75 1.86 8.07 -1.16
CA ASN A 75 2.04 9.52 -1.14
C ASN A 75 3.09 9.85 -0.08
N SER A 76 4.22 10.43 -0.50
CA SER A 76 5.36 10.71 0.39
C SER A 76 5.07 11.76 1.46
N ALA A 77 3.97 12.52 1.35
CA ALA A 77 3.54 13.46 2.39
C ALA A 77 2.73 12.79 3.52
N SER A 78 2.24 11.56 3.32
CA SER A 78 1.39 10.87 4.30
C SER A 78 2.22 10.21 5.39
N THR A 79 2.37 10.87 6.54
CA THR A 79 3.08 10.30 7.69
C THR A 79 2.44 9.01 8.22
N GLY A 80 1.11 8.89 8.14
CA GLY A 80 0.38 7.66 8.49
C GLY A 80 0.79 6.49 7.59
N SER A 81 0.85 6.70 6.27
CA SER A 81 1.27 5.66 5.34
C SER A 81 2.72 5.20 5.56
N HIS A 82 3.60 6.05 6.09
CA HIS A 82 4.95 5.63 6.48
C HIS A 82 4.92 4.68 7.68
N TRP A 83 4.07 4.97 8.67
CA TRP A 83 3.87 4.12 9.85
C TRP A 83 3.31 2.75 9.43
N ASP A 84 2.20 2.75 8.71
CA ASP A 84 1.51 1.54 8.27
C ASP A 84 2.40 0.67 7.36
N MET A 85 3.21 1.30 6.50
CA MET A 85 4.19 0.58 5.68
C MET A 85 5.26 -0.13 6.53
N GLY A 86 5.69 0.49 7.63
CA GLY A 86 6.59 -0.15 8.59
C GLY A 86 5.95 -1.42 9.18
N GLY A 87 4.71 -1.31 9.64
CA GLY A 87 3.90 -2.43 10.13
C GLY A 87 3.74 -3.53 9.08
N ALA A 88 3.34 -3.17 7.86
CA ALA A 88 3.18 -4.09 6.73
C ALA A 88 4.47 -4.85 6.40
N ARG A 89 5.62 -4.17 6.41
CA ARG A 89 6.93 -4.79 6.14
C ARG A 89 7.37 -5.73 7.26
N MET A 90 7.06 -5.39 8.51
CA MET A 90 7.30 -6.28 9.64
C MET A 90 6.39 -7.50 9.59
N ALA A 91 5.10 -7.32 9.30
CA ALA A 91 4.15 -8.40 9.10
C ALA A 91 4.62 -9.35 7.99
N GLN A 92 4.97 -8.84 6.81
CA GLN A 92 5.48 -9.65 5.70
C GLN A 92 6.75 -10.44 6.06
N LYS A 93 7.61 -9.91 6.93
CA LYS A 93 8.82 -10.62 7.38
C LYS A 93 8.50 -11.91 8.16
N PHE A 94 7.38 -11.92 8.90
CA PHE A 94 6.94 -13.08 9.69
C PHE A 94 5.85 -13.90 8.98
N MET A 95 5.14 -13.30 8.02
CA MET A 95 4.09 -13.89 7.18
C MET A 95 4.46 -13.68 5.70
N PRO A 96 5.41 -14.48 5.15
CA PRO A 96 5.98 -14.24 3.82
C PRO A 96 4.99 -14.39 2.66
N GLU A 97 3.85 -15.05 2.89
CA GLU A 97 2.72 -15.14 1.96
C GLU A 97 1.99 -13.81 1.77
N LYS A 98 2.16 -12.86 2.70
CA LYS A 98 1.52 -11.55 2.65
C LYS A 98 2.14 -10.73 1.52
N ASN A 99 1.32 -10.43 0.52
CA ASN A 99 1.75 -9.68 -0.65
C ASN A 99 1.62 -8.17 -0.39
N ILE A 100 2.64 -7.40 -0.80
CA ILE A 100 2.59 -5.93 -0.77
C ILE A 100 2.61 -5.43 -2.22
N VAL A 101 1.51 -4.80 -2.64
CA VAL A 101 1.32 -4.29 -3.99
C VAL A 101 1.37 -2.77 -3.97
N LEU A 102 2.19 -2.15 -4.80
CA LEU A 102 2.17 -0.70 -4.98
C LEU A 102 1.08 -0.34 -6.02
N ALA A 103 -0.08 0.08 -5.53
CA ALA A 103 -1.28 0.31 -6.34
C ALA A 103 -1.10 1.42 -7.39
N ASN A 104 -0.35 2.47 -7.04
CA ASN A 104 -0.06 3.59 -7.92
C ASN A 104 1.37 3.57 -8.49
N ALA A 105 1.97 2.39 -8.67
CA ALA A 105 3.34 2.24 -9.19
C ALA A 105 3.57 2.99 -10.52
N HIS A 106 2.55 3.08 -11.37
CA HIS A 106 2.60 3.80 -12.64
C HIS A 106 2.90 5.30 -12.48
N LYS A 107 2.56 5.89 -11.33
CA LYS A 107 2.79 7.30 -11.00
C LYS A 107 4.16 7.59 -10.40
N LEU A 108 4.88 6.54 -10.01
CA LEU A 108 6.19 6.67 -9.38
C LEU A 108 7.30 6.51 -10.42
N GLU A 109 8.27 7.40 -10.30
CA GLU A 109 9.56 7.34 -10.97
C GLU A 109 10.64 7.00 -9.96
N VAL A 110 11.69 6.31 -10.42
CA VAL A 110 12.85 6.03 -9.57
C VAL A 110 13.57 7.33 -9.26
N ALA A 111 13.65 7.67 -7.97
CA ALA A 111 14.34 8.87 -7.50
C ALA A 111 15.84 8.61 -7.31
N PRO A 112 16.72 9.61 -7.46
CA PRO A 112 18.12 9.46 -7.09
C PRO A 112 18.29 9.10 -5.60
N GLY A 113 19.04 8.04 -5.31
CA GLY A 113 19.38 7.64 -3.94
C GLY A 113 18.28 6.90 -3.20
N LYS A 114 18.29 7.00 -1.86
CA LYS A 114 17.37 6.27 -0.98
C LYS A 114 16.07 7.05 -0.75
N THR A 115 14.94 6.45 -1.07
CA THR A 115 13.60 6.97 -0.75
C THR A 115 12.67 5.80 -0.45
N TYR A 116 11.61 6.02 0.33
CA TYR A 116 10.60 4.97 0.55
C TYR A 116 9.85 4.61 -0.73
N GLY A 117 9.67 5.57 -1.66
CA GLY A 117 9.14 5.28 -3.00
C GLY A 117 9.99 4.25 -3.77
N ASN A 118 11.32 4.38 -3.75
CA ASN A 118 12.21 3.40 -4.36
C ASN A 118 12.13 2.04 -3.67
N VAL A 119 11.99 2.02 -2.34
CA VAL A 119 11.80 0.77 -1.57
C VAL A 119 10.51 0.08 -1.99
N LEU A 120 9.40 0.82 -2.08
CA LEU A 120 8.10 0.26 -2.50
C LEU A 120 8.12 -0.24 -3.94
N LEU A 121 8.76 0.49 -4.86
CA LEU A 121 8.97 -0.01 -6.22
C LEU A 121 9.79 -1.30 -6.22
N ALA A 122 10.86 -1.38 -5.42
CA ALA A 122 11.66 -2.59 -5.30
C ALA A 122 10.85 -3.77 -4.73
N VAL A 123 10.03 -3.55 -3.70
CA VAL A 123 9.13 -4.56 -3.14
C VAL A 123 8.11 -5.03 -4.18
N HIS A 124 7.46 -4.08 -4.86
CA HIS A 124 6.45 -4.36 -5.90
C HIS A 124 7.02 -5.18 -7.06
N TYR A 125 8.26 -4.90 -7.49
CA TYR A 125 8.92 -5.65 -8.56
C TYR A 125 9.68 -6.90 -8.07
N GLY A 126 9.57 -7.26 -6.78
CA GLY A 126 10.22 -8.45 -6.22
C GLY A 126 11.76 -8.38 -6.19
N LEU A 127 12.33 -7.18 -6.09
CA LEU A 127 13.76 -6.98 -6.00
C LEU A 127 14.26 -7.26 -4.58
N THR A 128 15.49 -7.74 -4.50
CA THR A 128 16.17 -8.17 -3.27
C THR A 128 17.43 -7.35 -3.01
N LEU A 129 18.12 -7.62 -1.90
CA LEU A 129 19.41 -6.99 -1.56
C LEU A 129 20.52 -7.22 -2.60
N LYS A 130 20.34 -8.19 -3.52
CA LYS A 130 21.29 -8.45 -4.61
C LYS A 130 21.10 -7.52 -5.81
N ASN A 131 19.98 -6.80 -5.86
CA ASN A 131 19.65 -5.92 -6.99
C ASN A 131 20.26 -4.53 -6.81
N THR A 132 20.53 -3.88 -7.94
CA THR A 132 21.12 -2.54 -8.01
C THR A 132 20.06 -1.48 -8.30
N HIS A 133 20.43 -0.21 -8.14
CA HIS A 133 19.57 0.91 -8.55
C HIS A 133 19.20 0.85 -10.04
N LYS A 134 20.13 0.40 -10.91
CA LYS A 134 19.88 0.21 -12.34
C LYS A 134 18.85 -0.89 -12.62
N ASP A 135 18.80 -1.93 -11.78
CA ASP A 135 17.78 -2.97 -11.91
C ASP A 135 16.38 -2.42 -11.62
N LEU A 136 16.27 -1.55 -10.61
CA LEU A 136 15.03 -0.85 -10.27
C LEU A 136 14.57 0.07 -11.40
N GLU A 137 15.47 0.88 -11.96
CA GLU A 137 15.18 1.72 -13.13
C GLU A 137 14.72 0.89 -14.32
N ARG A 138 15.36 -0.26 -14.59
CA ARG A 138 14.98 -1.15 -15.68
C ARG A 138 13.61 -1.77 -15.46
N ALA A 139 13.28 -2.16 -14.22
CA ALA A 139 11.96 -2.70 -13.89
C ALA A 139 10.87 -1.64 -14.03
N ASN A 140 11.10 -0.44 -13.51
CA ASN A 140 10.13 0.66 -13.58
C ASN A 140 9.89 1.17 -15.01
N LYS A 141 10.86 1.05 -15.92
CA LYS A 141 10.67 1.38 -17.35
C LYS A 141 9.85 0.36 -18.15
N LYS A 142 9.64 -0.85 -17.62
CA LYS A 142 8.83 -1.90 -18.26
C LYS A 142 7.35 -1.85 -17.85
N LYS A 143 6.96 -0.81 -17.09
CA LYS A 143 5.59 -0.57 -16.62
C LYS A 143 4.60 -0.32 -17.77
#